data_AF-A0A821XNT5-F1
#
_entry.id   AF-A0A821XNT5-F1
#
_cell.length_a   1.000
_cell.length_b   1.000
_cell.length_c   1.000
_cell.angle_alpha   90.00
_cell.angle_beta   90.00
_cell.angle_gamma   90.00
#
_symmetry.space_group_name_H-M   'P 1'
#
loop_
_entity.id
_entity.type
_entity.pdbx_description
1 polymer ?
#
loop_
_entity_poly.entity_id
_entity_poly.type
_entity_poly.pdbx_seq_one_letter_code
_entity_poly.pdbx_strand_id
1 'polypeptide(L)'
;MLFLLLRFIYEHERFNGIAELLEILGSIINGFAVPLKEEHKVFLGRVLLPLHKTHSLNLYHPQLTYCVVQFIEKESLLGELVIKGLLKFWPKTCSTKEILFINELEEILDVVDAKTFKIISVPLARQITRSVTSSHFQYK
;
A
#
# COMPACT_ATOMS: atom_id res chain seq x y z
N MET A 1 -1.38 12.94 -14.75
CA MET A 1 -1.58 12.11 -13.53
C MET A 1 -0.27 11.64 -12.93
N LEU A 2 0.56 10.86 -13.64
CA LEU A 2 1.87 10.38 -13.17
C LEU A 2 2.79 11.52 -12.66
N PHE A 3 2.89 12.62 -13.44
CA PHE A 3 3.70 13.79 -13.09
C PHE A 3 3.25 14.45 -11.77
N LEU A 4 1.94 14.49 -11.49
CA LEU A 4 1.41 15.09 -10.25
C LEU A 4 1.73 14.24 -9.02
N LEU A 5 1.64 12.91 -9.16
CA LEU A 5 1.99 12.00 -8.07
C LEU A 5 3.50 12.01 -7.78
N LEU A 6 4.33 12.00 -8.83
CA LEU A 6 5.79 12.15 -8.66
C LEU A 6 6.12 13.49 -7.99
N ARG A 7 5.49 14.58 -8.43
CA ARG A 7 5.68 15.90 -7.81
C ARG A 7 5.25 15.93 -6.34
N PHE A 8 4.16 15.26 -5.98
CA PHE A 8 3.74 15.17 -4.57
C PHE A 8 4.72 14.35 -3.72
N ILE A 9 5.22 13.22 -4.25
CA ILE A 9 6.19 12.36 -3.55
C ILE A 9 7.53 13.08 -3.35
N TYR A 10 7.99 13.86 -4.34
CA TYR A 10 9.36 14.37 -4.38
C TYR A 10 9.52 15.89 -4.14
N GLU A 11 8.49 16.72 -4.34
CA GLU A 11 8.62 18.19 -4.24
C GLU A 11 7.82 18.80 -3.10
N HIS A 12 6.50 18.59 -3.05
CA HIS A 12 5.66 19.25 -2.04
C HIS A 12 4.48 18.35 -1.62
N GLU A 13 4.45 17.92 -0.35
CA GLU A 13 3.31 17.24 0.29
C GLU A 13 2.07 18.15 0.47
N ARG A 14 1.93 19.21 -0.34
CA ARG A 14 0.81 20.15 -0.34
C ARG A 14 0.02 19.99 -1.64
N PHE A 15 -0.70 18.88 -1.76
CA PHE A 15 -1.70 18.70 -2.80
C PHE A 15 -2.98 18.15 -2.16
N ASN A 16 -3.96 19.02 -1.97
CA ASN A 16 -5.20 18.68 -1.28
C ASN A 16 -6.15 17.78 -2.10
N GLY A 17 -5.80 17.45 -3.36
CA GLY A 17 -6.66 16.68 -4.28
C GLY A 17 -6.20 15.25 -4.54
N ILE A 18 -5.34 14.69 -3.69
CA ILE A 18 -4.73 13.38 -3.96
C ILE A 18 -5.70 12.22 -3.75
N ALA A 19 -6.63 12.35 -2.79
CA ALA A 19 -7.63 11.33 -2.54
C ALA A 19 -8.54 11.16 -3.76
N GLU A 20 -9.04 12.26 -4.32
CA GLU A 20 -9.88 12.30 -5.52
C GLU A 20 -9.12 11.79 -6.75
N LEU A 21 -7.83 12.10 -6.86
CA LEU A 21 -6.99 11.58 -7.93
C LEU A 21 -6.82 10.05 -7.82
N LEU A 22 -6.61 9.55 -6.61
CA LEU A 22 -6.50 8.11 -6.33
C LEU A 22 -7.83 7.38 -6.54
N GLU A 23 -8.96 8.03 -6.26
CA GLU A 23 -10.28 7.47 -6.52
C GLU A 23 -10.52 7.24 -8.02
N ILE A 24 -10.23 8.26 -8.85
CA ILE A 24 -10.28 8.13 -10.32
C ILE A 24 -9.32 7.03 -10.80
N LEU A 25 -8.12 7.00 -10.22
CA LEU A 25 -7.11 5.99 -10.51
C LEU A 25 -7.58 4.57 -10.22
N GLY A 26 -8.23 4.35 -9.07
CA GLY A 26 -8.77 3.05 -8.71
C GLY A 26 -9.77 2.53 -9.75
N SER A 27 -10.64 3.41 -10.24
CA SER A 27 -11.58 3.08 -11.32
C SER A 27 -10.85 2.70 -12.62
N ILE A 28 -9.80 3.45 -12.99
CA ILE A 28 -8.96 3.13 -14.16
C ILE A 28 -8.27 1.77 -14.00
N ILE A 29 -7.68 1.49 -12.83
CA ILE A 29 -6.98 0.23 -12.54
C ILE A 29 -7.93 -0.95 -12.61
N ASN A 30 -9.16 -0.82 -12.09
CA ASN A 30 -10.17 -1.86 -12.19
C ASN A 30 -10.51 -2.19 -13.65
N GLY A 31 -10.45 -1.20 -14.55
CA GLY A 31 -10.64 -1.37 -15.99
C GLY A 31 -9.45 -1.99 -16.74
N PHE A 32 -8.31 -2.25 -16.09
CA PHE A 32 -7.16 -2.86 -16.76
C PHE A 32 -7.45 -4.28 -17.22
N ALA A 33 -7.05 -4.56 -18.47
CA ALA A 33 -7.03 -5.90 -19.01
C ALA A 33 -5.90 -6.73 -18.39
N VAL A 34 -6.14 -8.03 -18.26
CA VAL A 34 -5.15 -9.03 -17.86
C VAL A 34 -4.61 -9.75 -19.10
N PRO A 35 -3.30 -10.06 -19.18
CA PRO A 35 -2.26 -9.76 -18.20
C PRO A 35 -1.93 -8.26 -18.12
N LEU A 36 -1.55 -7.79 -16.93
CA LEU A 36 -1.15 -6.40 -16.74
C LEU A 36 0.10 -6.06 -17.56
N LYS A 37 0.10 -4.89 -18.18
CA LYS A 37 1.27 -4.35 -18.86
C LYS A 37 2.37 -4.02 -17.86
N GLU A 38 3.62 -4.13 -18.29
CA GLU A 38 4.79 -3.84 -17.45
C GLU A 38 4.78 -2.40 -16.90
N GLU A 39 4.32 -1.44 -17.70
CA GLU A 39 4.17 -0.04 -17.27
C GLU A 39 3.24 0.13 -16.06
N HIS A 40 2.19 -0.70 -15.94
CA HIS A 40 1.28 -0.68 -14.80
C HIS A 40 1.94 -1.27 -13.55
N LYS A 41 2.76 -2.33 -13.71
CA LYS A 41 3.53 -2.92 -12.61
C LYS A 41 4.60 -1.97 -12.09
N VAL A 42 5.29 -1.29 -13.01
CA VAL A 42 6.24 -0.22 -12.68
C VAL A 42 5.54 0.92 -11.95
N PHE A 43 4.32 1.30 -12.37
CA PHE A 43 3.52 2.31 -11.69
C PHE A 43 3.20 1.94 -10.24
N LEU A 44 2.73 0.72 -9.98
CA LEU A 44 2.52 0.20 -8.62
C LEU A 44 3.79 0.32 -7.77
N GLY A 45 4.93 -0.14 -8.30
CA GLY A 45 6.20 -0.18 -7.59
C GLY A 45 6.84 1.18 -7.34
N ARG A 46 6.76 2.10 -8.31
CA ARG A 46 7.50 3.37 -8.32
C ARG A 46 6.67 4.57 -7.89
N VAL A 47 5.33 4.44 -7.87
CA VAL A 47 4.43 5.56 -7.55
C VAL A 47 3.52 5.19 -6.39
N LEU A 48 2.68 4.16 -6.51
CA LEU A 48 1.71 3.84 -5.46
C LEU A 48 2.38 3.40 -4.16
N LEU A 49 3.34 2.47 -4.21
CA LEU A 49 4.02 2.01 -3.00
C LEU A 49 4.74 3.14 -2.25
N PRO A 50 5.52 4.03 -2.90
CA PRO A 50 6.13 5.17 -2.21
C PRO A 50 5.16 6.16 -1.54
N LEU A 51 3.89 6.26 -1.97
CA LEU A 51 2.90 7.16 -1.35
C LEU A 51 2.62 6.81 0.13
N HIS A 52 2.90 5.58 0.57
CA HIS A 52 2.77 5.18 1.98
C HIS A 52 3.78 5.87 2.91
N LYS A 53 4.87 6.43 2.35
CA LYS A 53 5.92 7.09 3.14
C LYS A 53 5.54 8.46 3.65
N THR A 54 4.69 9.19 2.94
CA THR A 54 4.40 10.61 3.19
C THR A 54 3.80 10.82 4.58
N HIS A 55 3.96 12.02 5.14
CA HIS A 55 3.40 12.32 6.45
C HIS A 55 1.86 12.31 6.46
N SER A 56 1.25 12.77 5.37
CA SER A 56 -0.20 12.98 5.22
C SER A 56 -0.99 11.77 4.71
N LEU A 57 -0.43 10.56 4.83
CA LEU A 57 -1.04 9.30 4.35
C LEU A 57 -2.50 9.14 4.78
N ASN A 58 -2.83 9.52 6.02
CA ASN A 58 -4.18 9.38 6.57
C ASN A 58 -5.28 10.09 5.75
N LEU A 59 -4.92 11.11 4.95
CA LEU A 59 -5.87 11.88 4.16
C LEU A 59 -6.38 11.12 2.92
N TYR A 60 -5.65 10.11 2.47
CA TYR A 60 -5.94 9.41 1.21
C TYR A 60 -5.71 7.90 1.28
N HIS A 61 -5.42 7.37 2.46
CA HIS A 61 -5.12 5.95 2.68
C HIS A 61 -6.21 5.03 2.10
N PRO A 62 -7.52 5.26 2.33
CA PRO A 62 -8.55 4.37 1.77
C PRO A 62 -8.49 4.26 0.24
N GLN A 63 -8.27 5.37 -0.46
CA GLN A 63 -8.19 5.38 -1.93
C GLN A 63 -6.89 4.73 -2.42
N LEU A 64 -5.79 4.87 -1.68
CA LEU A 64 -4.53 4.19 -2.01
C LEU A 64 -4.64 2.68 -1.81
N THR A 65 -5.19 2.24 -0.69
CA THR A 65 -5.44 0.81 -0.39
C THR A 65 -6.32 0.19 -1.47
N TYR A 66 -7.41 0.86 -1.86
CA TYR A 66 -8.25 0.39 -2.97
C TYR A 66 -7.46 0.20 -4.27
N CYS A 67 -6.60 1.16 -4.64
CA CYS A 67 -5.75 1.02 -5.83
C CYS A 67 -4.81 -0.19 -5.72
N VAL A 68 -4.19 -0.41 -4.56
CA VAL A 68 -3.25 -1.51 -4.32
C VAL A 68 -3.97 -2.86 -4.38
N VAL A 69 -5.12 -3.01 -3.72
CA VAL A 69 -5.92 -4.24 -3.75
C VAL A 69 -6.36 -4.56 -5.18
N GLN A 70 -6.84 -3.57 -5.93
CA GLN A 70 -7.21 -3.75 -7.35
C GLN A 70 -6.06 -4.31 -8.19
N PHE A 71 -4.81 -3.87 -7.97
CA PHE A 71 -3.65 -4.45 -8.66
C PHE A 71 -3.44 -5.94 -8.33
N ILE A 72 -3.61 -6.32 -7.07
CA ILE A 72 -3.40 -7.69 -6.60
C ILE A 72 -4.52 -8.61 -7.09
N GLU A 73 -5.77 -8.14 -7.13
CA GLU A 73 -6.90 -8.87 -7.72
C GLU A 73 -6.67 -9.21 -9.19
N LYS A 74 -6.03 -8.31 -9.95
CA LYS A 74 -5.67 -8.57 -11.36
C LYS A 74 -4.50 -9.55 -11.49
N GLU A 75 -3.51 -9.50 -10.60
CA GLU A 75 -2.34 -10.38 -10.65
C GLU A 75 -1.78 -10.66 -9.25
N SER A 76 -2.14 -11.82 -8.69
CA SER A 76 -1.88 -12.20 -7.28
C SER A 76 -0.40 -12.13 -6.89
N LEU A 77 0.52 -12.42 -7.81
CA LEU A 77 1.97 -12.36 -7.58
C LEU A 77 2.46 -10.95 -7.21
N LEU A 78 1.72 -9.90 -7.56
CA LEU A 78 2.04 -8.53 -7.13
C LEU A 78 1.89 -8.35 -5.61
N GLY A 79 1.14 -9.21 -4.93
CA GLY A 79 1.04 -9.21 -3.47
C GLY A 79 2.40 -9.37 -2.78
N GLU A 80 3.32 -10.16 -3.35
CA GLU A 80 4.67 -10.30 -2.80
C GLU A 80 5.45 -8.97 -2.86
N LEU A 81 5.36 -8.27 -4.00
CA LEU A 81 6.00 -6.97 -4.20
C LEU A 81 5.44 -5.93 -3.22
N VAL A 82 4.11 -5.88 -3.09
CA VAL A 82 3.41 -4.93 -2.21
C VAL A 82 3.76 -5.17 -0.76
N ILE A 83 3.61 -6.40 -0.24
CA ILE A 83 3.90 -6.68 1.18
C ILE A 83 5.37 -6.42 1.51
N LYS A 84 6.32 -6.81 0.65
CA LYS A 84 7.74 -6.47 0.87
C LYS A 84 7.97 -4.95 0.89
N GLY A 85 7.26 -4.21 0.03
CA GLY A 85 7.29 -2.74 0.01
C GLY A 85 6.77 -2.12 1.31
N LEU A 86 5.59 -2.55 1.77
CA LEU A 86 5.00 -2.09 3.03
C LEU A 86 5.88 -2.41 4.23
N LEU A 87 6.40 -3.64 4.33
CA LEU A 87 7.33 -4.03 5.40
C LEU A 87 8.61 -3.19 5.39
N LYS A 88 9.10 -2.78 4.21
CA LYS A 88 10.25 -1.87 4.09
C LYS A 88 9.93 -0.46 4.57
N PHE A 89 8.69 0.00 4.40
CA PHE A 89 8.23 1.34 4.77
C PHE A 89 7.53 1.39 6.13
N TRP A 90 7.58 0.29 6.89
CA TRP A 90 6.86 0.15 8.14
C TRP A 90 7.09 1.32 9.10
N PRO A 91 6.03 2.00 9.59
CA PRO A 91 6.15 3.10 10.53
C PRO A 91 6.76 2.63 11.85
N LYS A 92 7.84 3.29 12.31
CA LYS A 92 8.51 2.94 13.58
C LYS A 92 8.16 3.86 14.74
N THR A 93 7.64 5.05 14.45
CA THR A 93 7.45 6.14 15.44
C THR A 93 6.05 6.75 15.40
N CYS A 94 5.17 6.31 14.50
CA CYS A 94 3.82 6.85 14.34
C CYS A 94 2.79 5.71 14.43
N SER A 95 2.18 5.55 15.60
CA SER A 95 1.20 4.50 15.88
C SER A 95 -0.05 4.60 14.99
N THR A 96 -0.50 5.82 14.68
CA THR A 96 -1.63 6.03 13.75
C THR A 96 -1.32 5.48 12.36
N LYS A 97 -0.12 5.74 11.81
CA LYS A 97 0.28 5.16 10.51
C LYS A 97 0.47 3.65 10.59
N GLU A 98 0.94 3.13 11.72
CA GLU A 98 1.08 1.69 11.92
C GLU A 98 -0.28 0.98 11.86
N ILE A 99 -1.33 1.55 12.49
CA ILE A 99 -2.70 1.04 12.38
C ILE A 99 -3.17 1.05 10.92
N LEU A 100 -2.91 2.12 10.17
CA LEU A 100 -3.27 2.18 8.74
C LEU A 100 -2.61 1.05 7.94
N PHE A 101 -1.31 0.82 8.13
CA PHE A 101 -0.59 -0.29 7.48
C PHE A 101 -1.16 -1.67 7.85
N ILE A 102 -1.56 -1.87 9.11
CA ILE A 102 -2.17 -3.12 9.55
C ILE A 102 -3.53 -3.34 8.88
N ASN A 103 -4.37 -2.29 8.81
CA ASN A 103 -5.66 -2.37 8.13
C ASN A 103 -5.50 -2.67 6.63
N GLU A 104 -4.55 -2.01 5.97
CA GLU A 104 -4.26 -2.29 4.55
C GLU A 104 -3.75 -3.73 4.34
N LEU A 105 -2.90 -4.24 5.26
CA LEU A 105 -2.45 -5.62 5.18
C LEU A 105 -3.59 -6.62 5.31
N GLU A 106 -4.58 -6.35 6.16
CA GLU A 106 -5.79 -7.19 6.29
C GLU A 106 -6.52 -7.27 4.94
N GLU A 107 -6.81 -6.13 4.31
CA GLU A 107 -7.47 -6.08 3.00
C GLU A 107 -6.67 -6.78 1.90
N ILE A 108 -5.33 -6.65 1.92
CA ILE A 108 -4.46 -7.35 0.96
C ILE A 108 -4.52 -8.86 1.18
N LEU A 109 -4.52 -9.33 2.43
CA LEU A 109 -4.52 -10.76 2.74
C LEU A 109 -5.80 -11.46 2.28
N ASP A 110 -6.92 -10.74 2.20
CA ASP A 110 -8.20 -11.28 1.69
C ASP A 110 -8.17 -11.63 0.20
N VAL A 111 -7.28 -11.00 -0.58
CA VAL A 111 -7.19 -11.21 -2.05
C VAL A 111 -5.92 -11.95 -2.49
N VAL A 112 -4.98 -12.19 -1.58
CA VAL A 112 -3.72 -12.89 -1.88
C VAL A 112 -3.93 -14.40 -1.93
N ASP A 113 -3.38 -15.05 -2.96
CA ASP A 113 -3.44 -16.50 -3.09
C ASP A 113 -2.54 -17.24 -2.08
N ALA A 114 -2.85 -18.51 -1.82
CA ALA A 114 -2.11 -19.32 -0.85
C ALA A 114 -0.60 -19.46 -1.18
N LYS A 115 -0.24 -19.42 -2.47
CA LYS A 115 1.15 -19.53 -2.93
C LYS A 115 1.94 -18.30 -2.51
N THR A 116 1.40 -17.11 -2.78
CA THR A 116 1.98 -15.81 -2.44
C THR A 116 1.99 -15.61 -0.93
N PHE A 117 0.90 -15.98 -0.24
CA PHE A 117 0.83 -15.95 1.22
C PHE A 117 1.94 -16.78 1.87
N LYS A 118 2.22 -17.99 1.37
CA LYS A 118 3.28 -18.85 1.89
C LYS A 118 4.66 -18.19 1.85
N ILE A 119 4.93 -17.34 0.86
CA ILE A 119 6.22 -16.63 0.71
C ILE A 119 6.34 -15.49 1.72
N ILE A 120 5.25 -14.79 2.01
CA ILE A 120 5.24 -13.55 2.82
C ILE A 120 4.82 -13.75 4.28
N SER A 121 4.24 -14.90 4.63
CA SER A 121 3.66 -15.17 5.96
C SER A 121 4.67 -15.02 7.11
N VAL A 122 5.88 -15.57 6.96
CA VAL A 122 6.94 -15.51 7.98
C VAL A 122 7.41 -14.07 8.24
N PRO A 123 7.83 -13.27 7.24
CA PRO A 123 8.24 -11.90 7.49
C PRO A 123 7.08 -11.02 7.99
N LEU A 124 5.86 -11.27 7.53
CA LEU A 124 4.65 -10.57 7.98
C LEU A 124 4.36 -10.85 9.45
N ALA A 125 4.28 -12.12 9.84
CA ALA A 125 4.02 -12.52 11.23
C ALA A 125 5.06 -11.92 12.18
N ARG A 126 6.35 -11.97 11.81
CA ARG A 126 7.43 -11.35 12.60
C ARG A 126 7.22 -9.85 12.79
N GLN A 127 6.72 -9.14 11.77
CA GLN A 127 6.47 -7.71 11.90
C GLN A 127 5.26 -7.42 12.77
N ILE A 128 4.15 -8.15 12.59
CA ILE A 128 2.94 -8.01 13.42
C ILE A 128 3.24 -8.29 14.88
N THR A 129 4.00 -9.34 15.20
CA THR A 129 4.41 -9.62 16.59
C THR A 129 5.17 -8.45 17.20
N ARG A 130 6.08 -7.80 16.44
CA ARG A 130 6.82 -6.62 16.92
C ARG A 130 5.90 -5.43 17.17
N SER A 131 4.93 -5.19 16.29
CA SER A 131 3.95 -4.13 16.45
C SER A 131 3.09 -4.30 17.70
N VAL A 132 2.57 -5.51 17.92
CA VAL A 132 1.73 -5.84 19.09
C VAL A 132 2.52 -5.80 20.41
N THR A 133 3.80 -6.16 20.38
CA THR A 133 4.67 -6.12 21.57
C THR A 133 5.31 -4.76 21.83
N SER A 134 5.13 -3.79 20.93
CA SER A 134 5.62 -2.44 21.15
C SER A 134 4.89 -1.79 22.34
N SER A 135 5.62 -1.03 23.14
CA SER A 135 5.11 -0.40 24.37
C SER A 135 3.91 0.53 24.11
N HIS A 136 3.69 0.96 22.87
CA HIS A 136 2.52 1.76 22.47
C HIS A 136 1.20 0.98 22.48
N PHE A 137 1.22 -0.33 22.27
CA PHE A 137 0.00 -1.16 22.27
C PHE A 137 -0.37 -1.67 23.67
N GLN A 138 0.55 -1.58 24.64
CA GLN A 138 0.35 -2.06 26.02
C GLN A 138 -0.36 -1.05 26.94
N TYR A 139 -0.57 0.19 26.49
CA TYR A 139 -1.25 1.26 27.27
C TYR A 139 -2.61 1.67 26.69
N LYS A 140 -3.29 0.78 25.95
CA LYS A 140 -4.69 0.98 25.55
C LYS A 140 -5.61 0.01 26.29
#